data_AF-A0A936E537-F1
#
_entry.id   AF-A0A936E537-F1
#
_cell.length_a   1.000
_cell.length_b   1.000
_cell.length_c   1.000
_cell.angle_alpha   90.00
_cell.angle_beta   90.00
_cell.angle_gamma   90.00
#
_symmetry.space_group_name_H-M   'P 1'
#
loop_
_entity.id
_entity.type
_entity.pdbx_description
1 polymer ?
#
loop_
_entity_poly.entity_id
_entity_poly.type
_entity_poly.pdbx_seq_one_letter_code
_entity_poly.pdbx_strand_id
1 'polypeptide(L)'
;MDLPEFAAHRLRAALVGLNFILTGRRFAALAAKANFNPGQPRVPRGNADGGRWTKVPGGLPVVRVQAGPRNPGRGRGGPIRPGARLENPSPAQLARLEASRLAMNRALGQVREVDPRWKPTPQIYETVEGEIAAADAVRREAEAWLRELARRGFGPGPNAVDWLPARGPGRDFRKSERDEINRIGRKYGCHTCGTKNPGTPSGNFVIDHQLPARWALEPYRLYPQCALCSWRQGGYVRSMLRREE
;
A
#
# COMPACT_ATOMS: atom_id res chain seq x y z
N MET A 1 11.53 40.29 4.31
CA MET A 1 11.26 39.68 3.00
C MET A 1 10.74 40.81 2.13
N ASP A 2 11.56 41.25 1.19
CA ASP A 2 11.30 42.49 0.47
C ASP A 2 10.25 42.28 -0.62
N LEU A 3 9.42 43.31 -0.86
CA LEU A 3 8.34 43.31 -1.85
C LEU A 3 8.72 42.76 -3.25
N PRO A 4 9.95 42.98 -3.79
CA PRO A 4 10.35 42.42 -5.08
C PRO A 4 10.49 40.89 -5.09
N GLU A 5 10.94 40.31 -3.97
CA GLU A 5 11.21 38.87 -3.86
C GLU A 5 9.90 38.06 -3.77
N PHE A 6 8.91 38.62 -3.06
CA PHE A 6 7.57 38.08 -3.00
C PHE A 6 6.87 38.12 -4.36
N ALA A 7 7.01 39.23 -5.11
CA ALA A 7 6.47 39.34 -6.46
C ALA A 7 7.09 38.30 -7.42
N ALA A 8 8.42 38.11 -7.34
CA ALA A 8 9.12 37.11 -8.14
C ALA A 8 8.68 35.67 -7.82
N HIS A 9 8.45 35.35 -6.54
CA HIS A 9 7.95 34.03 -6.12
C HIS A 9 6.53 33.76 -6.63
N ARG A 10 5.64 34.76 -6.56
CA ARG A 10 4.28 34.63 -7.09
C ARG A 10 4.27 34.46 -8.61
N LEU A 11 5.14 35.16 -9.33
CA LEU A 11 5.27 35.02 -10.78
C LEU A 11 5.75 33.61 -11.15
N ARG A 12 6.75 33.07 -10.45
CA ARG A 12 7.25 31.70 -10.65
C ARG A 12 6.17 30.65 -10.36
N ALA A 13 5.42 30.80 -9.27
CA ALA A 13 4.32 29.89 -8.94
C ALA A 13 3.21 29.92 -10.00
N ALA A 14 2.87 31.11 -10.52
CA ALA A 14 1.90 31.26 -11.59
C ALA A 14 2.38 30.60 -12.90
N LEU A 15 3.66 30.75 -13.25
CA LEU A 15 4.25 30.12 -14.44
C LEU A 15 4.26 28.59 -14.34
N VAL A 16 4.58 28.03 -13.17
CA VAL A 16 4.54 26.58 -12.94
C VAL A 16 3.10 26.06 -13.05
N GLY A 17 2.12 26.77 -12.46
CA GLY A 17 0.71 26.44 -12.57
C GLY A 17 0.21 26.44 -14.02
N LEU A 18 0.58 27.44 -14.81
CA LEU A 18 0.24 27.53 -16.23
C LEU A 18 0.88 26.39 -17.05
N ASN A 19 2.14 26.05 -16.78
CA ASN A 19 2.82 24.93 -17.44
C ASN A 19 2.16 23.57 -17.14
N PHE A 20 1.73 23.36 -15.89
CA PHE A 20 1.00 22.15 -15.51
C PHE A 20 -0.32 22.04 -16.27
N ILE A 21 -1.10 23.13 -16.34
CA ILE A 21 -2.37 23.17 -17.07
C ILE A 21 -2.17 22.94 -18.58
N LEU A 22 -1.17 23.58 -19.19
CA LEU A 22 -0.86 23.41 -20.61
C LEU A 22 -0.42 21.99 -20.94
N THR A 23 0.41 21.38 -20.10
CA THR A 23 0.87 20.00 -20.26
C THR A 23 -0.30 19.02 -20.11
N GLY A 24 -1.16 19.21 -19.12
CA GLY A 24 -2.38 18.42 -18.95
C GLY A 24 -3.33 18.52 -20.15
N ARG A 25 -3.52 19.71 -20.71
CA ARG A 25 -4.33 19.90 -21.92
C ARG A 25 -3.74 19.25 -23.16
N ARG A 26 -2.42 19.30 -23.34
CA ARG A 26 -1.72 18.58 -24.44
C ARG A 26 -1.88 17.07 -24.30
N PHE A 27 -1.75 16.54 -23.08
CA PHE A 27 -1.97 15.11 -22.82
C PHE A 27 -3.42 14.70 -23.13
N ALA A 28 -4.41 15.47 -22.69
CA ALA A 28 -5.82 15.20 -22.96
C ALA A 28 -6.14 15.27 -24.47
N ALA A 29 -5.59 16.24 -25.20
CA ALA A 29 -5.76 16.35 -26.65
C ALA A 29 -5.13 15.17 -27.42
N LEU A 30 -3.95 14.69 -26.99
CA LEU A 30 -3.32 13.50 -27.56
C LEU A 30 -4.14 12.23 -27.27
N ALA A 31 -4.68 12.09 -26.06
CA ALA A 31 -5.54 10.97 -25.70
C ALA A 31 -6.85 10.97 -26.51
N ALA A 32 -7.47 12.14 -26.71
CA ALA A 32 -8.67 12.30 -27.53
C ALA A 32 -8.40 12.00 -29.02
N LYS A 33 -7.28 12.48 -29.57
CA LYS A 33 -6.90 12.23 -30.98
C LYS A 33 -6.55 10.76 -31.26
N ALA A 34 -6.21 9.99 -30.22
CA ALA A 34 -5.87 8.58 -30.31
C ALA A 34 -7.05 7.62 -30.04
N ASN A 35 -8.29 8.13 -29.93
CA ASN A 35 -9.47 7.34 -29.53
C ASN A 35 -9.21 6.49 -28.26
N PHE A 36 -8.47 7.06 -27.31
CA PHE A 36 -8.04 6.35 -26.12
C PHE A 36 -9.22 6.15 -25.16
N ASN A 37 -9.74 4.92 -25.06
CA ASN A 37 -10.68 4.51 -24.03
C ASN A 37 -9.95 3.65 -22.97
N PRO A 38 -9.87 4.10 -21.69
CA PRO A 38 -9.16 3.37 -20.64
C PRO A 38 -9.86 2.06 -20.23
N GLY A 39 -11.13 1.87 -20.58
CA GLY A 39 -11.89 0.64 -20.31
C GLY A 39 -11.90 -0.38 -21.44
N GLN A 40 -11.27 -0.10 -22.59
CA GLN A 40 -11.33 -0.97 -23.76
C GLN A 40 -10.20 -2.01 -23.74
N PRO A 41 -10.51 -3.33 -23.82
CA PRO A 41 -9.49 -4.39 -23.92
C PRO A 41 -8.68 -4.21 -25.21
N ARG A 42 -7.35 -4.10 -25.10
CA ARG A 42 -6.49 -3.90 -26.27
C ARG A 42 -6.11 -5.24 -26.89
N VAL A 43 -6.56 -5.48 -28.11
CA VAL A 43 -6.02 -6.54 -28.97
C VAL A 43 -4.73 -6.06 -29.65
N PRO A 44 -3.70 -6.91 -29.79
CA PRO A 44 -2.47 -6.54 -30.52
C PRO A 44 -2.77 -6.13 -31.96
N ARG A 45 -2.07 -5.11 -32.46
CA ARG A 45 -2.24 -4.59 -33.82
C ARG A 45 -1.74 -5.63 -34.83
N GLY A 46 -2.64 -6.18 -35.65
CA GLY A 46 -2.29 -7.06 -36.78
C GLY A 46 -3.10 -8.36 -36.95
N ASN A 47 -4.10 -8.65 -36.12
CA ASN A 47 -4.96 -9.82 -36.29
C ASN A 47 -6.42 -9.39 -36.45
N ALA A 48 -6.99 -9.58 -37.65
CA ALA A 48 -8.38 -9.24 -37.94
C ALA A 48 -9.38 -10.22 -37.30
N ASP A 49 -8.93 -11.44 -36.98
CA ASP A 49 -9.74 -12.47 -36.34
C ASP A 49 -9.35 -12.57 -34.86
N GLY A 50 -10.22 -12.08 -33.97
CA GLY A 50 -10.03 -12.16 -32.52
C GLY A 50 -9.58 -13.54 -32.06
N GLY A 51 -8.60 -13.57 -31.14
CA GLY A 51 -7.83 -14.75 -30.77
C GLY A 51 -8.66 -16.00 -30.52
N ARG A 52 -8.42 -17.04 -31.33
CA ARG A 52 -8.85 -18.42 -31.03
C ARG A 52 -7.85 -19.06 -30.07
N TRP A 53 -8.37 -19.67 -29.00
CA TRP A 53 -7.58 -20.54 -28.13
C TRP A 53 -7.27 -21.85 -28.87
N THR A 54 -6.00 -22.10 -29.20
CA THR A 54 -5.54 -23.41 -29.68
C THR A 54 -5.16 -24.29 -28.49
N LYS A 55 -5.73 -25.51 -28.44
CA LYS A 55 -5.31 -26.55 -27.52
C LYS A 55 -3.93 -27.05 -27.95
N VAL A 56 -2.93 -26.97 -27.07
CA VAL A 56 -1.66 -27.67 -27.25
C VAL A 56 -1.81 -29.15 -26.83
N PRO A 57 -1.54 -30.13 -27.70
CA PRO A 57 -1.45 -31.54 -27.32
C PRO A 57 -0.04 -31.81 -26.79
N GLY A 58 0.06 -32.15 -25.51
CA GLY A 58 1.34 -32.41 -24.84
C GLY A 58 1.29 -32.02 -23.38
N GLY A 59 0.46 -32.74 -22.60
CA GLY A 59 0.38 -32.56 -21.17
C GLY A 59 1.68 -32.96 -20.48
N LEU A 60 2.32 -32.01 -19.80
CA LEU A 60 3.23 -32.32 -18.70
C LEU A 60 2.43 -32.27 -17.39
N PRO A 61 2.72 -33.18 -16.43
CA PRO A 61 1.82 -33.44 -15.32
C PRO A 61 1.73 -32.23 -14.38
N VAL A 62 0.49 -31.92 -14.00
CA VAL A 62 0.19 -31.01 -12.90
C VAL A 62 0.79 -31.59 -11.62
N VAL A 63 1.90 -31.03 -11.16
CA VAL A 63 2.41 -31.30 -9.81
C VAL A 63 1.52 -30.53 -8.82
N ARG A 64 0.51 -31.21 -8.27
CA ARG A 64 -0.17 -30.77 -7.04
C ARG A 64 0.82 -30.89 -5.89
N VAL A 65 1.31 -29.75 -5.39
CA VAL A 65 2.07 -29.74 -4.13
C VAL A 65 1.07 -29.87 -2.98
N GLN A 66 0.99 -31.06 -2.40
CA GLN A 66 0.26 -31.31 -1.15
C GLN A 66 0.95 -30.54 0.00
N ALA A 67 0.14 -29.87 0.81
CA ALA A 67 0.58 -29.26 2.06
C ALA A 67 0.70 -30.33 3.15
N GLY A 68 1.86 -30.38 3.82
CA GLY A 68 2.09 -31.16 5.04
C GLY A 68 3.36 -30.69 5.77
N PRO A 69 3.46 -30.81 7.12
CA PRO A 69 4.13 -29.80 7.96
C PRO A 69 5.49 -30.22 8.55
N ARG A 70 6.42 -29.25 8.74
CA ARG A 70 7.20 -28.94 9.97
C ARG A 70 8.37 -27.98 9.67
N ASN A 71 8.58 -27.04 10.59
CA ASN A 71 9.56 -25.93 10.65
C ASN A 71 10.99 -26.45 11.01
N PRO A 72 12.06 -25.64 11.25
CA PRO A 72 12.40 -24.25 10.89
C PRO A 72 13.83 -24.08 10.30
N GLY A 73 14.11 -23.00 9.57
CA GLY A 73 15.51 -22.54 9.41
C GLY A 73 15.86 -21.80 8.13
N ARG A 74 16.34 -20.57 8.34
CA ARG A 74 17.11 -19.71 7.41
C ARG A 74 16.34 -19.14 6.21
N GLY A 75 16.21 -17.82 6.25
CA GLY A 75 15.61 -17.03 5.19
C GLY A 75 16.34 -17.13 3.85
N ARG A 76 15.56 -16.98 2.80
CA ARG A 76 15.85 -16.27 1.55
C ARG A 76 14.53 -16.17 0.78
N GLY A 77 14.36 -15.08 0.03
CA GLY A 77 13.13 -14.72 -0.66
C GLY A 77 12.47 -15.88 -1.42
N GLY A 78 11.14 -15.93 -1.36
CA GLY A 78 10.32 -16.88 -2.11
C GLY A 78 10.61 -16.83 -3.62
N PRO A 79 10.27 -17.90 -4.35
CA PRO A 79 10.93 -18.25 -5.60
C PRO A 79 10.53 -17.31 -6.73
N ILE A 80 11.46 -16.44 -7.13
CA ILE A 80 11.51 -15.89 -8.48
C ILE A 80 11.91 -17.07 -9.36
N ARG A 81 11.04 -17.50 -10.28
CA ARG A 81 11.41 -18.39 -11.38
C ARG A 81 11.74 -17.50 -12.58
N PRO A 82 13.02 -17.24 -12.92
CA PRO A 82 13.36 -16.47 -14.10
C PRO A 82 13.38 -17.44 -15.29
N GLY A 83 12.27 -17.49 -16.02
CA GLY A 83 12.08 -18.35 -17.17
C GLY A 83 11.79 -17.58 -18.45
N ALA A 84 12.52 -16.50 -18.73
CA ALA A 84 12.60 -15.91 -20.07
C ALA A 84 13.81 -14.97 -20.15
N ARG A 85 14.65 -15.17 -21.17
CA ARG A 85 15.74 -14.26 -21.53
C ARG A 85 15.12 -12.90 -21.87
N LEU A 86 15.38 -11.88 -21.05
CA LEU A 86 14.95 -10.50 -21.34
C LEU A 86 15.67 -10.03 -22.61
N GLU A 87 14.96 -9.95 -23.74
CA GLU A 87 15.52 -9.36 -24.96
C GLU A 87 15.80 -7.87 -24.72
N ASN A 88 17.09 -7.53 -24.64
CA ASN A 88 17.70 -6.19 -24.60
C ASN A 88 16.77 -5.04 -24.14
N PRO A 89 16.47 -4.95 -22.83
CA PRO A 89 15.64 -3.87 -22.31
C PRO A 89 16.33 -2.51 -22.44
N SER A 90 15.56 -1.49 -22.86
CA SER A 90 16.07 -0.12 -22.90
C SER A 90 16.41 0.41 -21.49
N PRO A 91 17.33 1.38 -21.35
CA PRO A 91 17.61 2.01 -20.05
C PRO A 91 16.35 2.58 -19.37
N ALA A 92 15.41 3.13 -20.14
CA ALA A 92 14.14 3.64 -19.61
C ALA A 92 13.24 2.52 -19.07
N GLN A 93 13.26 1.33 -19.68
CA GLN A 93 12.54 0.16 -19.17
C GLN A 93 13.13 -0.36 -17.87
N LEU A 94 14.46 -0.41 -17.77
CA LEU A 94 15.14 -0.83 -16.54
C LEU A 94 14.83 0.12 -15.37
N ALA A 95 14.90 1.43 -15.59
CA ALA A 95 14.58 2.42 -14.57
C ALA A 95 13.12 2.30 -14.08
N ARG A 96 12.16 2.13 -15.00
CA ARG A 96 10.74 1.92 -14.65
C ARG A 96 10.51 0.62 -13.88
N LEU A 97 11.17 -0.46 -14.29
CA LEU A 97 11.09 -1.74 -13.61
C LEU A 97 11.62 -1.65 -12.18
N GLU A 98 12.78 -1.01 -11.98
CA GLU A 98 13.34 -0.81 -10.65
C GLU A 98 12.41 0.03 -9.76
N ALA A 99 11.89 1.14 -10.28
CA ALA A 99 10.93 1.97 -9.55
C ALA A 99 9.66 1.20 -9.16
N SER A 100 9.12 0.39 -10.08
CA SER A 100 7.93 -0.44 -9.83
C SER A 100 8.20 -1.53 -8.78
N ARG A 101 9.34 -2.22 -8.88
CA ARG A 101 9.77 -3.23 -7.89
C ARG A 101 9.98 -2.61 -6.50
N LEU A 102 10.60 -1.44 -6.41
CA LEU A 102 10.80 -0.74 -5.14
C LEU A 102 9.45 -0.36 -4.50
N ALA A 103 8.53 0.18 -5.29
CA ALA A 103 7.19 0.53 -4.81
C ALA A 103 6.39 -0.70 -4.35
N MET A 104 6.46 -1.80 -5.12
CA MET A 104 5.89 -3.09 -4.76
C MET A 104 6.47 -3.61 -3.44
N ASN A 105 7.80 -3.65 -3.30
CA ASN A 105 8.47 -4.14 -2.09
C ASN A 105 8.11 -3.33 -0.85
N ARG A 106 7.98 -2.00 -0.99
CA ARG A 106 7.50 -1.12 0.08
C ARG A 106 6.08 -1.47 0.52
N ALA A 107 5.16 -1.65 -0.42
CA ALA A 107 3.78 -2.02 -0.12
C ALA A 107 3.69 -3.42 0.52
N LEU A 108 4.47 -4.38 0.03
CA LEU A 108 4.57 -5.72 0.62
C LEU A 108 5.14 -5.69 2.03
N GLY A 109 6.14 -4.84 2.29
CA GLY A 109 6.69 -4.62 3.63
C GLY A 109 5.62 -4.15 4.61
N GLN A 110 4.84 -3.14 4.21
CA GLN A 110 3.73 -2.62 5.01
C GLN A 110 2.64 -3.67 5.27
N VAL A 111 2.28 -4.48 4.27
CA VAL A 111 1.34 -5.58 4.49
C VAL A 111 1.90 -6.58 5.49
N ARG A 112 3.16 -7.01 5.33
CA ARG A 112 3.79 -7.99 6.23
C ARG A 112 3.94 -7.49 7.66
N GLU A 113 4.08 -6.19 7.87
CA GLU A 113 4.04 -5.58 9.21
C GLU A 113 2.70 -5.87 9.90
N VAL A 114 1.58 -5.84 9.16
CA VAL A 114 0.22 -5.95 9.74
C VAL A 114 -0.35 -7.37 9.65
N ASP A 115 -0.13 -8.05 8.53
CA ASP A 115 -0.58 -9.39 8.21
C ASP A 115 0.56 -10.19 7.54
N PRO A 116 1.40 -10.87 8.34
CA PRO A 116 2.49 -11.69 7.82
C PRO A 116 2.04 -12.88 6.97
N ARG A 117 0.76 -13.28 7.05
CA ARG A 117 0.23 -14.46 6.35
C ARG A 117 -0.36 -14.11 4.98
N TRP A 118 -0.69 -12.85 4.72
CA TRP A 118 -1.20 -12.41 3.43
C TRP A 118 -0.17 -12.65 2.31
N LYS A 119 -0.68 -13.06 1.15
CA LYS A 119 0.12 -13.28 -0.06
C LYS A 119 -0.59 -12.62 -1.24
N PRO A 120 0.16 -11.95 -2.13
CA PRO A 120 -0.42 -11.40 -3.33
C PRO A 120 -0.84 -12.51 -4.30
N THR A 121 -1.74 -12.18 -5.20
CA THR A 121 -2.13 -13.05 -6.30
C THR A 121 -0.93 -13.29 -7.23
N PRO A 122 -0.52 -14.55 -7.49
CA PRO A 122 0.59 -14.85 -8.38
C PRO A 122 0.36 -14.28 -9.78
N GLN A 123 1.41 -13.68 -10.36
CA GLN A 123 1.40 -13.13 -11.72
C GLN A 123 2.40 -13.90 -12.59
N ILE A 124 2.11 -14.02 -13.89
CA ILE A 124 3.01 -14.62 -14.88
C ILE A 124 3.29 -13.55 -15.94
N TYR A 125 4.54 -13.39 -16.35
CA TYR A 125 4.97 -12.44 -17.37
C TYR A 125 6.22 -12.96 -18.10
N GLU A 126 6.39 -12.51 -19.34
CA GLU A 126 7.49 -12.92 -20.23
C GLU A 126 8.30 -11.72 -20.76
N THR A 127 7.85 -10.49 -20.48
CA THR A 127 8.47 -9.24 -20.97
C THR A 127 8.72 -8.27 -19.81
N VAL A 128 9.61 -7.28 -20.00
CA VAL A 128 9.86 -6.23 -19.00
C VAL A 128 8.60 -5.41 -18.71
N GLU A 129 7.79 -5.09 -19.71
CA GLU A 129 6.52 -4.38 -19.48
C GLU A 129 5.52 -5.25 -18.72
N GLY A 130 5.47 -6.55 -19.01
CA GLY A 130 4.67 -7.50 -18.25
C GLY A 130 5.11 -7.58 -16.79
N GLU A 131 6.43 -7.54 -16.54
CA GLU A 131 6.96 -7.49 -15.18
C GLU A 131 6.61 -6.19 -14.45
N ILE A 132 6.73 -5.04 -15.12
CA ILE A 132 6.31 -3.74 -14.56
C ILE A 132 4.83 -3.79 -14.18
N ALA A 133 3.98 -4.31 -15.08
CA ALA A 133 2.54 -4.43 -14.84
C ALA A 133 2.23 -5.39 -13.68
N ALA A 134 2.97 -6.50 -13.56
CA ALA A 134 2.84 -7.44 -12.46
C ALA A 134 3.22 -6.81 -11.11
N ALA A 135 4.34 -6.07 -11.06
CA ALA A 135 4.76 -5.35 -9.85
C ALA A 135 3.73 -4.28 -9.44
N ASP A 136 3.17 -3.53 -10.40
CA ASP A 136 2.10 -2.57 -10.13
C ASP A 136 0.77 -3.22 -9.71
N ALA A 137 0.44 -4.39 -10.25
CA ALA A 137 -0.73 -5.17 -9.82
C ALA A 137 -0.60 -5.59 -8.35
N VAL A 138 0.55 -6.19 -7.98
CA VAL A 138 0.86 -6.59 -6.59
C VAL A 138 0.82 -5.39 -5.66
N ARG A 139 1.40 -4.25 -6.05
CA ARG A 139 1.36 -3.01 -5.26
C ARG A 139 -0.08 -2.57 -4.98
N ARG A 140 -0.93 -2.51 -6.01
CA ARG A 140 -2.34 -2.10 -5.86
C ARG A 140 -3.14 -3.06 -4.97
N GLU A 141 -2.89 -4.36 -5.09
CA GLU A 141 -3.50 -5.39 -4.26
C GLU A 141 -3.11 -5.21 -2.79
N ALA A 142 -1.81 -5.02 -2.52
CA ALA A 142 -1.28 -4.76 -1.18
C ALA A 142 -1.85 -3.48 -0.57
N GLU A 143 -1.89 -2.38 -1.32
CA GLU A 143 -2.49 -1.12 -0.86
C GLU A 143 -3.99 -1.25 -0.59
N ALA A 144 -4.71 -2.03 -1.41
CA ALA A 144 -6.14 -2.29 -1.19
C ALA A 144 -6.37 -3.11 0.08
N TRP A 145 -5.53 -4.11 0.33
CA TRP A 145 -5.55 -4.88 1.57
C TRP A 145 -5.27 -4.01 2.79
N LEU A 146 -4.26 -3.14 2.75
CA LEU A 146 -3.96 -2.19 3.82
C LEU A 146 -5.13 -1.24 4.08
N ARG A 147 -5.79 -0.73 3.04
CA ARG A 147 -6.99 0.10 3.19
C ARG A 147 -8.13 -0.68 3.84
N GLU A 148 -8.30 -1.96 3.51
CA GLU A 148 -9.32 -2.80 4.14
C GLU A 148 -9.03 -3.05 5.62
N LEU A 149 -7.78 -3.41 5.94
CA LEU A 149 -7.33 -3.58 7.33
C LEU A 149 -7.49 -2.29 8.13
N ALA A 150 -7.05 -1.16 7.58
CA ALA A 150 -7.23 0.17 8.16
C ALA A 150 -8.72 0.49 8.41
N ARG A 151 -9.59 0.18 7.44
CA ARG A 151 -11.05 0.32 7.61
C ARG A 151 -11.62 -0.59 8.69
N ARG A 152 -10.96 -1.70 9.02
CA ARG A 152 -11.32 -2.59 10.13
C ARG A 152 -10.62 -2.24 11.45
N GLY A 153 -9.71 -1.25 11.44
CA GLY A 153 -8.92 -0.81 12.58
C GLY A 153 -7.61 -1.56 12.80
N PHE A 154 -7.10 -2.29 11.80
CA PHE A 154 -5.81 -2.98 11.86
C PHE A 154 -4.74 -2.18 11.13
N GLY A 155 -3.61 -1.97 11.80
CA GLY A 155 -2.54 -1.16 11.23
C GLY A 155 -2.89 0.33 11.13
N PRO A 156 -1.89 1.19 10.87
CA PRO A 156 -2.08 2.61 10.74
C PRO A 156 -3.21 2.96 9.75
N GLY A 157 -4.30 3.52 10.29
CA GLY A 157 -5.41 4.04 9.49
C GLY A 157 -5.04 5.19 8.54
N PRO A 158 -5.95 5.60 7.64
CA PRO A 158 -5.67 6.62 6.62
C PRO A 158 -5.29 8.01 7.16
N ASN A 159 -5.57 8.28 8.44
CA ASN A 159 -5.23 9.54 9.11
C ASN A 159 -4.05 9.39 10.09
N ALA A 160 -3.27 8.32 9.96
CA ALA A 160 -2.06 8.04 10.73
C ALA A 160 -0.88 8.93 10.29
N VAL A 161 -1.05 10.25 10.36
CA VAL A 161 -0.10 11.25 9.85
C VAL A 161 1.15 11.34 10.72
N ASP A 162 0.99 11.25 12.03
CA ASP A 162 2.04 11.45 13.03
C ASP A 162 1.83 10.45 14.18
N TRP A 163 2.91 10.09 14.87
CA TRP A 163 2.93 8.99 15.84
C TRP A 163 4.02 9.18 16.89
N LEU A 164 3.84 8.49 18.02
CA LEU A 164 4.84 8.45 19.08
C LEU A 164 5.46 7.04 19.16
N PRO A 165 6.80 6.89 19.23
CA PRO A 165 7.40 5.59 19.53
C PRO A 165 6.95 5.13 20.92
N ALA A 166 6.42 3.92 21.02
CA ALA A 166 6.15 3.31 22.31
C ALA A 166 7.45 2.84 22.96
N ARG A 167 7.48 2.83 24.29
CA ARG A 167 8.57 2.22 25.06
C ARG A 167 8.54 0.68 25.06
N GLY A 168 7.49 0.11 24.48
CA GLY A 168 7.21 -1.31 24.45
C GLY A 168 5.70 -1.57 24.34
N PRO A 169 5.27 -2.82 24.51
CA PRO A 169 3.86 -3.22 24.36
C PRO A 169 2.95 -2.88 25.56
N GLY A 170 3.52 -2.32 26.63
CA GLY A 170 2.81 -1.99 27.86
C GLY A 170 1.75 -0.92 27.67
N ARG A 171 0.73 -0.92 28.52
CA ARG A 171 -0.34 0.11 28.55
C ARG A 171 -0.15 1.14 29.68
N ASP A 172 1.01 1.12 30.32
CA ASP A 172 1.46 2.03 31.38
C ASP A 172 1.93 3.37 30.80
N PHE A 173 1.04 4.09 30.11
CA PHE A 173 1.43 5.32 29.43
C PHE A 173 1.69 6.47 30.42
N ARG A 174 2.84 7.14 30.25
CA ARG A 174 3.20 8.37 30.95
C ARG A 174 2.26 9.49 30.55
N LYS A 175 2.13 10.49 31.43
CA LYS A 175 1.36 11.71 31.14
C LYS A 175 1.86 12.41 29.86
N SER A 176 3.17 12.50 29.66
CA SER A 176 3.75 13.09 28.45
C SER A 176 3.37 12.34 27.16
N GLU A 177 3.34 11.01 27.19
CA GLU A 177 2.90 10.18 26.05
C GLU A 177 1.42 10.46 25.72
N ARG A 178 0.58 10.59 26.75
CA ARG A 178 -0.84 10.94 26.60
C ARG A 178 -1.03 12.35 26.07
N ASP A 179 -0.31 13.33 26.61
CA ASP A 179 -0.38 14.72 26.16
C ASP A 179 0.02 14.85 24.68
N GLU A 180 1.04 14.11 24.27
CA GLU A 180 1.52 14.10 22.90
C GLU A 180 0.55 13.40 21.94
N ILE A 181 0.02 12.24 22.31
CA ILE A 181 -1.02 11.58 21.50
C ILE A 181 -2.26 12.46 21.38
N ASN A 182 -2.65 13.15 22.44
CA ASN A 182 -3.73 14.13 22.38
C ASN A 182 -3.41 15.32 21.47
N ARG A 183 -2.16 15.83 21.48
CA ARG A 183 -1.70 16.88 20.55
C ARG A 183 -1.85 16.42 19.10
N ILE A 184 -1.38 15.21 18.79
CA ILE A 184 -1.48 14.59 17.47
C ILE A 184 -2.96 14.42 17.07
N GLY A 185 -3.79 13.85 17.96
CA GLY A 185 -5.21 13.60 17.71
C GLY A 185 -6.02 14.88 17.52
N ARG A 186 -5.71 15.97 18.23
CA ARG A 186 -6.34 17.28 17.99
C ARG A 186 -5.91 17.89 16.66
N LYS A 187 -4.66 17.69 16.24
CA LYS A 187 -4.13 18.23 14.99
C LYS A 187 -4.68 17.50 13.77
N TYR A 188 -4.56 16.17 13.75
CA TYR A 188 -4.84 15.33 12.57
C TYR A 188 -6.07 14.43 12.73
N GLY A 189 -6.63 14.31 13.93
CA GLY A 189 -7.78 13.45 14.21
C GLY A 189 -7.39 12.02 14.63
N CYS A 190 -8.42 11.21 14.88
CA CYS A 190 -8.33 9.77 15.05
C CYS A 190 -7.66 9.15 13.83
N HIS A 191 -6.60 8.36 14.03
CA HIS A 191 -5.83 7.79 12.93
C HIS A 191 -6.69 6.89 12.01
N THR A 192 -7.76 6.28 12.55
CA THR A 192 -8.69 5.43 11.79
C THR A 192 -9.68 6.24 10.95
N CYS A 193 -10.42 7.18 11.57
CA CYS A 193 -11.57 7.84 10.91
C CYS A 193 -11.44 9.37 10.77
N GLY A 194 -10.38 9.97 11.29
CA GLY A 194 -10.09 11.41 11.15
C GLY A 194 -10.85 12.31 12.11
N THR A 195 -11.77 11.78 12.93
CA THR A 195 -12.49 12.62 13.89
C THR A 195 -11.56 13.28 14.90
N LYS A 196 -11.75 14.57 15.16
CA LYS A 196 -11.02 15.30 16.21
C LYS A 196 -11.68 15.19 17.60
N ASN A 197 -12.85 14.56 17.67
CA ASN A 197 -13.51 14.27 18.94
C ASN A 197 -13.08 12.88 19.44
N PRO A 198 -12.39 12.77 20.58
CA PRO A 198 -11.95 11.49 21.12
C PRO A 198 -13.11 10.61 21.59
N GLY A 199 -14.25 11.18 22.00
CA GLY A 199 -15.41 10.41 22.47
C GLY A 199 -15.20 9.62 23.77
N THR A 200 -14.11 9.88 24.51
CA THR A 200 -13.93 9.34 25.87
C THR A 200 -14.42 10.36 26.90
N PRO A 201 -14.92 9.92 28.08
CA PRO A 201 -15.34 10.84 29.14
C PRO A 201 -14.23 11.78 29.61
N SER A 202 -12.98 11.31 29.57
CA SER A 202 -11.80 12.10 29.96
C SER A 202 -11.38 13.17 28.96
N GLY A 203 -12.00 13.21 27.77
CA GLY A 203 -11.58 14.10 26.68
C GLY A 203 -10.23 13.73 26.05
N ASN A 204 -9.68 12.56 26.38
CA ASN A 204 -8.42 12.07 25.82
C ASN A 204 -8.65 11.07 24.68
N PHE A 205 -7.80 11.09 23.67
CA PHE A 205 -7.72 10.01 22.69
C PHE A 205 -7.25 8.71 23.36
N VAL A 206 -7.76 7.59 22.87
CA VAL A 206 -7.23 6.27 23.22
C VAL A 206 -5.89 6.11 22.54
N ILE A 207 -4.88 5.73 23.32
CA ILE A 207 -3.53 5.45 22.80
C ILE A 207 -3.55 4.05 22.20
N ASP A 208 -3.56 3.97 20.88
CA ASP A 208 -3.71 2.72 20.16
C ASP A 208 -2.36 2.13 19.73
N HIS A 209 -2.16 0.86 20.08
CA HIS A 209 -1.09 0.02 19.58
C HIS A 209 -1.65 -0.75 18.37
N GLN A 210 -1.21 -0.39 17.16
CA GLN A 210 -1.80 -0.89 15.91
C GLN A 210 -1.76 -2.41 15.73
N LEU A 211 -0.90 -3.09 16.49
CA LEU A 211 -0.81 -4.54 16.55
C LEU A 211 -0.77 -4.95 18.03
N PRO A 212 -1.51 -6.01 18.41
CA PRO A 212 -1.23 -6.75 19.63
C PRO A 212 0.28 -7.04 19.75
N ALA A 213 0.80 -6.91 20.97
CA ALA A 213 2.23 -7.08 21.29
C ALA A 213 2.87 -8.29 20.60
N ARG A 214 2.15 -9.41 20.53
CA ARG A 214 2.60 -10.66 19.91
C ARG A 214 2.86 -10.60 18.40
N TRP A 215 2.38 -9.56 17.73
CA TRP A 215 2.42 -9.41 16.28
C TRP A 215 3.14 -8.13 15.82
N ALA A 216 3.42 -7.19 16.72
CA ALA A 216 4.12 -5.99 16.32
C ALA A 216 5.62 -6.23 16.20
N LEU A 217 6.21 -5.67 15.15
CA LEU A 217 7.64 -5.50 15.02
C LEU A 217 8.02 -4.14 15.63
N GLU A 218 9.09 -4.11 16.42
CA GLU A 218 9.66 -2.86 16.94
C GLU A 218 10.12 -1.96 15.77
N PRO A 219 10.01 -0.62 15.89
CA PRO A 219 9.42 0.12 17.00
C PRO A 219 7.88 0.07 17.01
N TYR A 220 7.29 -0.15 18.18
CA TYR A 220 5.84 0.03 18.39
C TYR A 220 5.46 1.49 18.12
N ARG A 221 4.42 1.71 17.31
CA ARG A 221 3.91 3.05 16.98
C ARG A 221 2.57 3.30 17.67
N LEU A 222 2.51 4.38 18.43
CA LEU A 222 1.31 4.83 19.13
C LEU A 222 0.59 5.88 18.28
N TYR A 223 -0.72 5.68 18.11
CA TYR A 223 -1.57 6.61 17.38
C TYR A 223 -2.78 7.05 18.20
N PRO A 224 -3.32 8.26 17.97
CA PRO A 224 -4.57 8.69 18.59
C PRO A 224 -5.76 7.99 17.96
N GLN A 225 -6.59 7.34 18.77
CA GLN A 225 -7.83 6.71 18.31
C GLN A 225 -9.03 7.21 19.12
N CYS A 226 -10.17 7.43 18.46
CA CYS A 226 -11.41 7.76 19.17
C CYS A 226 -12.02 6.49 19.81
N ALA A 227 -12.85 6.69 20.83
CA ALA A 227 -13.52 5.61 21.56
C ALA A 227 -14.27 4.66 20.61
N LEU A 228 -15.07 5.19 19.69
CA LEU A 228 -15.85 4.37 18.75
C LEU A 228 -14.95 3.43 17.92
N CYS A 229 -13.86 3.95 17.35
CA CYS A 229 -12.93 3.15 16.55
C CYS A 229 -12.18 2.12 17.41
N SER A 230 -11.76 2.50 18.62
CA SER A 230 -11.09 1.60 19.56
C SER A 230 -11.97 0.43 19.99
N TRP A 231 -13.26 0.68 20.24
CA TRP A 231 -14.21 -0.36 20.60
C TRP A 231 -14.44 -1.34 19.44
N ARG A 232 -14.57 -0.82 18.21
CA ARG A 232 -14.70 -1.64 17.01
C ARG A 232 -13.47 -2.51 16.77
N GLN A 233 -12.27 -1.95 16.90
CA GLN A 233 -11.01 -2.70 16.78
C GLN A 233 -10.95 -3.81 17.84
N GLY A 234 -11.25 -3.51 19.10
CA GLY A 234 -11.25 -4.50 20.19
C GLY A 234 -12.27 -5.64 19.98
N GLY A 235 -13.42 -5.38 19.35
CA GLY A 235 -14.38 -6.41 18.95
C GLY A 235 -13.81 -7.38 17.91
N TYR A 236 -13.11 -6.84 16.91
CA TYR A 236 -12.52 -7.64 15.85
C TYR A 236 -11.28 -8.42 16.32
N VAL A 237 -10.39 -7.82 17.11
CA VAL A 237 -9.22 -8.52 17.71
C VAL A 237 -9.69 -9.74 18.52
N ARG A 238 -10.75 -9.59 19.32
CA ARG A 238 -11.37 -10.72 20.03
C ARG A 238 -11.92 -11.80 19.09
N SER A 239 -12.50 -11.42 17.96
CA SER A 239 -12.98 -12.37 16.96
C SER A 239 -11.86 -13.16 16.27
N MET A 240 -10.69 -12.53 16.07
CA MET A 240 -9.50 -13.19 15.52
C MET A 240 -8.88 -14.16 16.52
N LEU A 241 -8.73 -13.75 17.78
CA LEU A 241 -8.20 -14.61 18.85
C LEU A 241 -8.98 -15.93 18.97
N ARG A 242 -10.31 -15.86 18.95
CA ARG A 242 -11.19 -17.06 19.01
C ARG A 242 -11.14 -17.97 17.78
N ARG A 243 -10.59 -17.52 16.65
CA ARG A 243 -10.45 -18.33 15.42
C ARG A 243 -9.10 -19.03 15.35
N GLU A 244 -8.18 -18.70 16.25
CA GLU A 244 -6.87 -19.33 16.38
C GLU A 244 -6.82 -20.38 17.50
N GLU A 245 -7.86 -20.44 18.35
CA GLU A 245 -8.14 -21.52 19.31
C GLU A 245 -8.90 -22.67 18.64
#